data_AF-V8NT41-F1
#
_entry.id   AF-V8NT41-F1
#
_cell.length_a   1.000
_cell.length_b   1.000
_cell.length_c   1.000
_cell.angle_alpha   90.00
_cell.angle_beta   90.00
_cell.angle_gamma   90.00
#
_symmetry.space_group_name_H-M   'P 1'
#
loop_
_entity.id
_entity.type
_entity.pdbx_description
1 polymer ?
#
loop_
_entity_poly.entity_id
_entity_poly.type
_entity_poly.pdbx_seq_one_letter_code
_entity_poly.pdbx_strand_id
1 'polypeptide(L)'
;VTAEVKHNPTNTIVCKAQGEWNGILEFTYSNGETKVIDTTKLPIIRKKIRPISKQGPFESRHLWQHVTAALKEGDIDVATEHKHVLEERQRKEERQRATTNTLWKPKYFIKEEVNLKMSAMAKDTEEKKKLGEIPAWEECFRVALHDEGIPELVDLDAFMQSL
;
A
#
# COMPACT_ATOMS: atom_id res chain seq x y z
N VAL A 1 8.27 -9.49 -16.32
CA VAL A 1 8.20 -10.13 -14.98
C VAL A 1 8.51 -11.60 -15.10
N THR A 2 9.16 -12.19 -14.09
CA THR A 2 9.44 -13.64 -14.01
C THR A 2 9.20 -14.13 -12.59
N ALA A 3 8.75 -15.38 -12.43
CA ALA A 3 8.48 -16.00 -11.14
C ALA A 3 8.62 -17.54 -11.20
N GLU A 4 8.91 -18.16 -10.06
CA GLU A 4 8.93 -19.62 -9.90
C GLU A 4 8.03 -20.04 -8.74
N VAL A 5 7.21 -21.07 -8.96
CA VAL A 5 6.43 -21.72 -7.92
C VAL A 5 7.16 -22.97 -7.48
N LYS A 6 7.46 -23.08 -6.18
CA LYS A 6 8.16 -24.22 -5.59
C LYS A 6 7.25 -24.98 -4.65
N HIS A 7 7.40 -26.30 -4.64
CA HIS A 7 6.80 -27.14 -3.62
C HIS A 7 7.66 -27.08 -2.36
N ASN A 8 7.16 -26.46 -1.29
CA ASN A 8 7.95 -26.17 -0.08
C ASN A 8 8.70 -27.39 0.51
N PRO A 9 8.09 -28.58 0.65
CA PRO A 9 8.78 -29.74 1.22
C PRO A 9 9.96 -30.25 0.38
N THR A 10 9.84 -30.25 -0.96
CA THR A 10 10.84 -30.85 -1.85
C THR A 10 11.76 -29.82 -2.49
N ASN A 11 11.46 -28.53 -2.33
CA ASN A 11 12.12 -27.39 -2.98
C ASN A 11 12.17 -27.52 -4.52
N THR A 12 11.30 -28.34 -5.11
CA THR A 12 11.24 -28.55 -6.56
C THR A 12 10.38 -27.49 -7.20
N ILE A 13 10.83 -26.95 -8.33
CA ILE A 13 10.06 -26.00 -9.13
C ILE A 13 8.95 -26.76 -9.85
N VAL A 14 7.69 -26.36 -9.61
CA VAL A 14 6.51 -26.97 -10.21
C VAL A 14 5.95 -26.14 -11.36
N CYS A 15 6.25 -24.84 -11.38
CA CYS A 15 5.82 -23.93 -12.44
C CYS A 15 6.81 -22.76 -12.56
N LYS A 16 7.11 -22.35 -13.79
CA LYS A 16 7.77 -21.08 -14.10
C LYS A 16 6.78 -20.17 -14.78
N ALA A 17 6.73 -18.91 -14.38
CA ALA A 17 5.90 -17.89 -15.00
C ALA A 17 6.78 -16.76 -15.54
N GLN A 18 6.46 -16.24 -16.71
CA GLN A 18 7.19 -15.13 -17.32
C GLN A 18 6.27 -14.27 -18.20
N GLY A 19 6.72 -13.08 -18.57
CA GLY A 19 6.02 -12.21 -19.52
C GLY A 19 5.72 -10.82 -18.96
N GLU A 20 4.59 -10.25 -19.32
CA GLU A 20 4.16 -8.89 -18.97
C GLU A 20 2.92 -8.93 -18.08
N TRP A 21 2.95 -8.26 -16.93
CA TRP A 21 1.85 -8.29 -15.97
C TRP A 21 0.57 -7.63 -16.49
N ASN A 22 0.70 -6.69 -17.43
CA ASN A 22 -0.36 -5.98 -18.14
C ASN A 22 -0.52 -6.44 -19.59
N GLY A 23 0.06 -7.59 -19.95
CA GLY A 23 0.02 -8.14 -21.30
C GLY A 23 -0.17 -9.65 -21.24
N ILE A 24 0.77 -10.37 -21.84
CA ILE A 24 0.76 -11.83 -21.90
C ILE A 24 1.64 -12.40 -20.79
N LEU A 25 1.07 -13.32 -20.02
CA LEU A 25 1.79 -14.15 -19.05
C LEU A 25 1.83 -15.60 -19.55
N GLU A 26 3.02 -16.16 -19.59
CA GLU A 26 3.28 -17.54 -19.96
C GLU A 26 3.67 -18.37 -18.74
N PHE A 27 3.10 -19.57 -18.63
CA PHE A 27 3.34 -20.52 -17.56
C PHE A 27 3.87 -21.81 -18.17
N THR A 28 5.00 -22.29 -17.65
CA THR A 28 5.58 -23.59 -18.01
C THR A 28 5.58 -24.49 -16.78
N TYR A 29 4.86 -25.61 -16.86
CA TYR A 29 4.73 -26.58 -15.77
C TYR A 29 5.80 -27.67 -15.87
N SER A 30 6.11 -28.31 -14.75
CA SER A 30 7.13 -29.37 -14.69
C SER A 30 6.79 -30.61 -15.52
N ASN A 31 5.51 -30.83 -15.86
CA ASN A 31 5.05 -31.87 -16.77
C ASN A 31 5.22 -31.51 -18.26
N GLY A 32 5.77 -30.33 -18.58
CA GLY A 32 5.94 -29.82 -19.94
C GLY A 32 4.72 -29.09 -20.51
N GLU A 33 3.59 -29.05 -19.78
CA GLU A 33 2.42 -28.27 -20.16
C GLU A 33 2.76 -26.78 -20.15
N THR A 34 2.21 -26.04 -21.12
CA THR A 34 2.30 -24.58 -21.14
C THR A 34 0.91 -23.97 -21.14
N LYS A 35 0.76 -22.84 -20.43
CA LYS A 35 -0.47 -22.03 -20.45
C LYS A 35 -0.12 -20.59 -20.68
N VAL A 36 -1.00 -19.91 -21.42
CA VAL A 36 -0.87 -18.49 -21.73
C VAL A 36 -2.10 -17.77 -21.24
N ILE A 37 -1.91 -16.71 -20.45
CA ILE A 37 -2.96 -15.81 -19.99
C ILE A 37 -2.70 -14.45 -20.63
N ASP A 38 -3.63 -14.02 -21.47
CA ASP A 38 -3.65 -12.67 -22.01
C ASP A 38 -4.55 -11.79 -21.15
N THR A 39 -3.93 -10.95 -20.31
CA THR A 39 -4.64 -10.09 -19.36
C THR A 39 -5.52 -9.05 -20.04
N THR A 40 -5.21 -8.68 -21.29
CA THR A 40 -5.99 -7.70 -22.07
C THR A 40 -7.34 -8.26 -22.54
N LYS A 41 -7.48 -9.59 -22.57
CA LYS A 41 -8.70 -10.29 -23.00
C LYS A 41 -9.60 -10.71 -21.82
N LEU A 42 -9.14 -10.57 -20.59
CA LEU A 42 -9.92 -10.94 -19.42
C LEU A 42 -10.98 -9.87 -19.12
N PRO A 43 -12.24 -10.26 -18.83
CA PRO A 43 -13.28 -9.30 -18.51
C PRO A 43 -13.01 -8.61 -17.17
N ILE A 44 -13.09 -7.27 -17.15
CA ILE A 44 -12.95 -6.47 -15.93
C ILE A 44 -14.27 -6.48 -15.17
N ILE A 45 -14.32 -7.15 -14.02
CA ILE A 45 -15.49 -7.17 -13.13
C ILE A 45 -15.39 -6.00 -12.14
N ARG A 46 -16.24 -4.98 -12.34
CA ARG A 46 -16.28 -3.78 -11.49
C ARG A 46 -16.91 -4.07 -10.13
N LYS A 47 -16.37 -3.48 -9.06
CA LYS A 47 -16.95 -3.53 -7.71
C LYS A 47 -18.31 -2.80 -7.68
N LYS A 48 -19.31 -3.38 -7.00
CA LYS A 48 -20.59 -2.72 -6.72
C LYS A 48 -20.44 -1.81 -5.52
N ILE A 49 -20.71 -0.52 -5.69
CA ILE A 49 -20.50 0.51 -4.66
C ILE A 49 -21.79 1.31 -4.49
N ARG A 50 -22.14 1.68 -3.25
CA ARG A 50 -23.34 2.48 -2.96
C ARG A 50 -23.25 3.89 -3.58
N PRO A 51 -24.37 4.54 -3.90
CA PRO A 51 -24.39 5.95 -4.30
C PRO A 51 -23.75 6.85 -3.23
N ILE A 52 -23.14 7.97 -3.65
CA ILE A 52 -22.45 8.92 -2.75
C ILE A 52 -23.39 9.44 -1.65
N SER A 53 -24.66 9.69 -1.96
CA SER A 53 -25.67 10.11 -0.99
C SER A 53 -25.92 9.12 0.16
N LYS A 54 -25.49 7.86 0.01
CA LYS A 54 -25.57 6.79 1.02
C LYS A 54 -24.19 6.39 1.57
N GLN A 55 -23.17 7.21 1.33
CA GLN A 55 -21.82 7.02 1.85
C GLN A 55 -21.53 8.01 2.98
N GLY A 56 -20.82 7.55 4.00
CA GLY A 56 -20.33 8.41 5.08
C GLY A 56 -19.31 9.44 4.57
N PRO A 57 -19.10 10.54 5.32
CA PRO A 57 -18.25 11.66 4.90
C PRO A 57 -16.76 11.30 4.73
N PHE A 58 -16.31 10.20 5.34
CA PHE A 58 -14.93 9.71 5.25
C PHE A 58 -14.79 8.46 4.35
N GLU A 59 -15.85 8.04 3.66
CA GLU A 59 -15.73 7.02 2.61
C GLU A 59 -15.10 7.65 1.36
N SER A 60 -14.17 6.93 0.72
CA SER A 60 -13.27 7.52 -0.29
C SER A 60 -13.98 8.27 -1.42
N ARG A 61 -15.06 7.73 -1.99
CA ARG A 61 -15.77 8.40 -3.10
C ARG A 61 -16.48 9.67 -2.66
N HIS A 62 -17.04 9.72 -1.45
CA HIS A 62 -17.63 10.93 -0.90
C HIS A 62 -16.53 11.94 -0.56
N LEU A 63 -15.52 11.51 0.18
CA LEU A 63 -14.43 12.34 0.66
C LEU A 63 -13.69 13.04 -0.49
N TRP A 64 -13.44 12.34 -1.61
CA TRP A 64 -12.71 12.85 -2.78
C TRP A 64 -13.60 13.34 -3.94
N GLN A 65 -14.91 13.47 -3.74
CA GLN A 65 -15.86 13.73 -4.85
C GLN A 65 -15.52 15.00 -5.67
N HIS A 66 -15.07 16.07 -5.02
CA HIS A 66 -14.83 17.36 -5.69
C HIS A 66 -13.51 17.36 -6.46
N VAL A 67 -12.44 16.82 -5.88
CA VAL A 67 -11.16 16.61 -6.58
C VAL A 67 -11.36 15.77 -7.83
N THR A 68 -12.10 14.67 -7.69
CA THR A 68 -12.31 13.72 -8.78
C THR A 68 -13.27 14.22 -9.85
N ALA A 69 -14.21 15.11 -9.51
CA ALA A 69 -15.04 15.83 -10.48
C ALA A 69 -14.18 16.79 -11.32
N ALA A 70 -13.37 17.63 -10.67
CA ALA A 70 -12.50 18.59 -11.35
C ALA A 70 -11.46 17.89 -12.25
N LEU A 71 -10.84 16.79 -11.78
CA LEU A 71 -9.93 15.99 -12.61
C LEU A 71 -10.60 15.39 -13.85
N LYS A 72 -11.87 14.99 -13.76
CA LYS A 72 -12.62 14.49 -14.93
C LYS A 72 -12.94 15.59 -15.94
N GLU A 73 -13.09 16.82 -15.47
CA GLU A 73 -13.29 18.00 -16.30
C GLU A 73 -11.97 18.57 -16.85
N GLY A 74 -10.82 18.06 -16.37
CA GLY A 74 -9.49 18.53 -16.75
C GLY A 74 -9.07 19.83 -16.04
N ASP A 75 -9.82 20.28 -15.04
CA ASP A 75 -9.52 21.48 -14.26
C ASP A 75 -8.56 21.16 -13.11
N ILE A 76 -7.27 21.31 -13.40
CA ILE A 76 -6.19 20.97 -12.45
C ILE A 76 -6.13 21.97 -11.30
N ASP A 77 -6.44 23.24 -11.55
CA ASP A 77 -6.38 24.29 -10.53
C ASP A 77 -7.47 24.05 -9.48
N VAL A 78 -8.71 23.78 -9.91
CA VAL A 78 -9.82 23.44 -9.01
C VAL A 78 -9.58 22.12 -8.28
N ALA A 79 -9.02 21.11 -8.96
CA ALA A 79 -8.65 19.85 -8.30
C ALA A 79 -7.62 20.07 -7.19
N THR A 80 -6.61 20.91 -7.44
CA THR A 80 -5.56 21.25 -6.48
C THR A 80 -6.12 21.99 -5.27
N GLU A 81 -6.99 22.97 -5.48
CA GLU A 81 -7.65 23.70 -4.39
C GLU A 81 -8.49 22.76 -3.52
N HIS A 82 -9.33 21.91 -4.13
CA HIS A 82 -10.11 20.94 -3.38
C HIS A 82 -9.26 19.94 -2.60
N LYS A 83 -8.13 19.50 -3.18
CA LYS A 83 -7.15 18.64 -2.50
C LYS A 83 -6.53 19.37 -1.30
N HIS A 84 -6.12 20.63 -1.50
CA HIS A 84 -5.52 21.45 -0.46
C HIS A 84 -6.45 21.62 0.75
N VAL A 85 -7.71 21.98 0.52
CA VAL A 85 -8.72 22.12 1.59
C VAL A 85 -8.90 20.83 2.40
N LEU A 86 -8.94 19.68 1.71
CA LEU A 86 -9.10 18.38 2.34
C LEU A 86 -7.89 18.02 3.21
N GLU A 87 -6.69 18.22 2.70
CA GLU A 87 -5.43 17.91 3.39
C GLU A 87 -5.18 18.86 4.57
N GLU A 88 -5.45 20.16 4.43
CA GLU A 88 -5.27 21.10 5.54
C GLU A 88 -6.26 20.82 6.67
N ARG A 89 -7.47 20.36 6.37
CA ARG A 89 -8.40 19.85 7.40
C ARG A 89 -7.80 18.67 8.16
N GLN A 90 -7.20 17.70 7.46
CA GLN A 90 -6.54 16.55 8.09
C GLN A 90 -5.33 16.96 8.94
N ARG A 91 -4.47 17.87 8.43
CA ARG A 91 -3.33 18.43 9.19
C ARG A 91 -3.82 19.15 10.46
N LYS A 92 -4.91 19.89 10.39
CA LYS A 92 -5.50 20.56 11.56
C LYS A 92 -6.01 19.56 12.60
N GLU A 93 -6.72 18.53 12.17
CA GLU A 93 -7.20 17.45 13.06
C GLU A 93 -6.03 16.71 13.73
N GLU A 94 -4.94 16.49 13.00
CA GLU A 94 -3.72 15.90 13.53
C GLU A 94 -3.02 16.80 14.56
N ARG A 95 -2.85 18.09 14.27
CA ARG A 95 -2.31 19.07 15.24
C ARG A 95 -3.15 19.12 16.51
N GLN A 96 -4.49 19.04 16.38
CA GLN A 96 -5.38 18.97 17.52
C GLN A 96 -5.16 17.69 18.34
N ARG A 97 -5.09 16.53 17.69
CA ARG A 97 -4.79 15.25 18.35
C ARG A 97 -3.46 15.28 19.09
N ALA A 98 -2.41 15.84 18.48
CA ALA A 98 -1.10 15.99 19.11
C ALA A 98 -1.18 16.89 20.35
N THR A 99 -1.86 18.03 20.25
CA THR A 99 -2.04 18.97 21.37
C THR A 99 -2.82 18.34 22.53
N THR A 100 -3.79 17.47 22.22
CA THR A 100 -4.60 16.78 23.23
C THR A 100 -4.04 15.41 23.64
N ASN A 101 -2.82 15.04 23.22
CA ASN A 101 -2.22 13.72 23.42
C ASN A 101 -3.18 12.55 23.08
N THR A 102 -4.03 12.75 22.08
CA THR A 102 -5.05 11.77 21.67
C THR A 102 -4.52 10.94 20.50
N LEU A 103 -4.35 9.64 20.72
CA LEU A 103 -3.89 8.73 19.67
C LEU A 103 -4.96 8.52 18.59
N TRP A 104 -4.53 8.51 17.33
CA TRP A 104 -5.35 8.03 16.23
C TRP A 104 -5.59 6.53 16.36
N LYS A 105 -6.84 6.10 16.19
CA LYS A 105 -7.24 4.68 16.24
C LYS A 105 -7.95 4.30 14.94
N PRO A 106 -7.40 3.36 14.14
CA PRO A 106 -8.08 2.86 12.96
C PRO A 106 -9.43 2.23 13.33
N LYS A 107 -10.47 2.49 12.52
CA LYS A 107 -11.83 2.04 12.82
C LYS A 107 -12.06 0.55 12.60
N TYR A 108 -11.38 -0.04 11.62
CA TYR A 108 -11.64 -1.41 11.14
C TYR A 108 -10.46 -2.36 11.31
N PHE A 109 -9.33 -1.86 11.80
CA PHE A 109 -8.10 -2.63 11.96
C PHE A 109 -7.55 -2.45 13.37
N ILE A 110 -7.01 -3.54 13.91
CA ILE A 110 -6.31 -3.54 15.19
C ILE A 110 -4.84 -3.76 14.87
N LYS A 111 -3.96 -2.98 15.51
CA LYS A 111 -2.52 -3.18 15.41
C LYS A 111 -2.17 -4.49 16.11
N GLU A 112 -1.67 -5.46 15.36
CA GLU A 112 -1.12 -6.68 15.95
C GLU A 112 0.25 -6.36 16.58
N GLU A 113 0.37 -6.59 17.88
CA GLU A 113 1.67 -6.55 18.54
C GLU A 113 2.39 -7.86 18.23
N VAL A 114 3.22 -7.85 17.18
CA VAL A 114 4.05 -9.01 16.87
C VAL A 114 5.11 -9.11 17.96
N ASN A 115 4.89 -10.02 18.91
CA ASN A 115 5.92 -10.43 19.87
C ASN A 115 6.94 -11.31 19.13
N LEU A 116 7.67 -10.68 18.20
CA LEU A 116 8.87 -11.28 17.64
C LEU A 116 9.74 -11.57 18.85
N LYS A 117 10.16 -12.83 19.01
CA LYS A 117 11.23 -13.19 19.92
C LYS A 117 12.51 -12.46 19.47
N MET A 118 12.61 -11.19 19.84
CA MET A 118 13.76 -10.31 19.72
C MET A 118 14.92 -10.79 20.59
N SER A 119 14.81 -11.94 21.26
CA SER A 119 15.88 -12.54 22.05
C SER A 119 17.01 -13.15 21.20
N ALA A 120 16.80 -13.36 19.89
CA ALA A 120 17.83 -13.90 19.00
C ALA A 120 18.64 -12.83 18.27
N MET A 121 18.03 -11.70 17.87
CA MET A 121 18.76 -10.62 17.17
C MET A 121 19.33 -9.54 18.08
N ALA A 122 18.79 -9.33 19.28
CA ALA A 122 19.30 -8.30 20.19
C ALA A 122 20.75 -8.59 20.67
N LYS A 123 21.17 -9.86 20.71
CA LYS A 123 22.54 -10.24 21.08
C LYS A 123 23.54 -9.89 19.97
N ASP A 124 23.17 -10.09 18.71
CA ASP A 124 24.00 -9.76 17.55
C ASP A 124 24.15 -8.24 17.35
N THR A 125 23.10 -7.46 17.63
CA THR A 125 23.14 -5.99 17.48
C THR A 125 24.11 -5.34 18.48
N GLU A 126 24.23 -5.88 19.69
CA GLU A 126 25.12 -5.33 20.73
C GLU A 126 26.60 -5.66 20.48
N GLU A 127 26.87 -6.79 19.83
CA GLU A 127 28.21 -7.20 19.39
C GLU A 127 28.66 -6.41 18.14
N LYS A 128 27.74 -6.17 17.20
CA LYS A 128 28.01 -5.33 16.01
C LYS A 128 28.15 -3.83 16.32
N LYS A 129 27.48 -3.32 17.37
CA LYS A 129 27.75 -1.97 17.92
C LYS A 129 29.17 -1.82 18.43
N LYS A 130 29.73 -2.85 19.08
CA LYS A 130 31.12 -2.83 19.56
C LYS A 130 32.14 -2.84 18.41
N LEU A 131 31.77 -3.37 17.25
CA LEU A 131 32.61 -3.44 16.06
C LEU A 131 32.48 -2.21 15.14
N GLY A 132 31.54 -1.30 15.41
CA GLY A 132 31.34 -0.09 14.58
C GLY A 132 30.72 -0.35 13.20
N GLU A 133 30.11 -1.53 12.99
CA GLU A 133 29.61 -1.98 11.69
C GLU A 133 28.07 -1.90 11.56
N ILE A 134 27.41 -0.93 12.20
CA ILE A 134 26.00 -0.68 11.88
C ILE A 134 25.95 0.21 10.65
N PRO A 135 25.42 -0.26 9.51
CA PRO A 135 25.30 0.60 8.35
C PRO A 135 24.15 1.58 8.59
N ALA A 136 24.32 2.84 8.17
CA ALA A 136 23.45 3.98 8.46
C ALA A 136 21.94 3.77 8.20
N TRP A 137 21.55 2.73 7.45
CA TRP A 137 20.15 2.41 7.17
C TRP A 137 19.37 1.87 8.39
N GLU A 138 20.03 1.30 9.42
CA GLU A 138 19.33 0.89 10.65
C GLU A 138 18.96 2.07 11.57
N GLU A 139 19.67 3.20 11.50
CA GLU A 139 19.26 4.43 12.20
C GLU A 139 18.03 5.07 11.53
N CYS A 140 17.95 5.02 10.20
CA CYS A 140 16.77 5.49 9.47
C CYS A 140 15.47 4.76 9.88
N PHE A 141 15.56 3.48 10.21
CA PHE A 141 14.38 2.69 10.62
C PHE A 141 13.83 3.08 12.00
N ARG A 142 14.68 3.59 12.91
CA ARG A 142 14.24 3.99 14.25
C ARG A 142 13.58 5.37 14.26
N VAL A 143 13.95 6.25 13.32
CA VAL A 143 13.30 7.56 13.13
C VAL A 143 11.87 7.38 12.57
N ALA A 144 11.67 6.44 11.64
CA ALA A 144 10.37 6.19 10.99
C ALA A 144 9.26 5.62 11.92
N LEU A 145 9.58 5.20 13.14
CA LEU A 145 8.61 4.62 14.08
C LEU A 145 8.25 5.54 15.25
N HIS A 146 8.94 6.66 15.42
CA HIS A 146 8.71 7.58 16.54
C HIS A 146 8.38 9.02 16.10
N ASP A 147 8.57 9.37 14.84
CA ASP A 147 8.09 10.63 14.28
C ASP A 147 7.56 10.39 12.85
N GLU A 148 6.64 11.27 12.45
CA GLU A 148 6.08 11.42 11.11
C GLU A 148 4.86 10.55 10.78
N GLY A 149 3.70 11.21 10.81
CA GLY A 149 2.88 11.36 9.61
C GLY A 149 2.36 10.09 8.96
N ILE A 150 1.04 9.95 8.99
CA ILE A 150 0.26 9.10 8.09
C ILE A 150 0.92 9.09 6.70
N PRO A 151 1.21 7.91 6.09
CA PRO A 151 1.78 7.87 4.75
C PRO A 151 0.88 8.63 3.78
N GLU A 152 1.42 9.73 3.26
CA GLU A 152 1.03 10.33 1.98
C GLU A 152 0.96 9.25 0.90
N LEU A 153 0.09 9.48 -0.08
CA LEU A 153 -0.26 8.60 -1.18
C LEU A 153 -1.09 7.36 -0.79
N VAL A 154 -2.36 7.57 -0.52
CA VAL A 154 -3.37 6.78 -1.23
C VAL A 154 -3.27 7.14 -2.71
N ASP A 155 -2.33 6.45 -3.36
CA ASP A 155 -2.12 6.24 -4.79
C ASP A 155 -3.29 6.76 -5.65
N LEU A 156 -3.15 8.00 -6.12
CA LEU A 156 -4.09 8.64 -7.05
C LEU A 156 -4.21 7.82 -8.35
N ASP A 157 -3.14 7.12 -8.75
CA ASP A 157 -3.14 6.26 -9.92
C ASP A 157 -3.98 5.00 -9.69
N ALA A 158 -3.88 4.36 -8.51
CA ALA A 158 -4.76 3.25 -8.15
C ALA A 158 -6.24 3.66 -8.04
N PHE A 159 -6.53 4.88 -7.60
CA PHE A 159 -7.89 5.41 -7.55
C PHE A 159 -8.45 5.69 -8.96
N MET A 160 -7.66 6.33 -9.83
CA MET A 160 -8.05 6.64 -11.21
C MET A 160 -8.23 5.39 -12.08
N GLN A 161 -7.46 4.33 -11.84
CA GLN A 161 -7.65 3.03 -12.51
C GLN A 161 -8.91 2.27 -12.05
N SER A 162 -9.61 2.75 -11.01
CA SER A 162 -10.83 2.12 -10.46
C SER A 162 -12.15 2.79 -10.87
N LEU A 163 -12.09 3.85 -11.68
CA LEU A 163 -13.23 4.53 -12.31
C LEU A 163 -13.46 4.02 -13.74
#